data_AF-A0AA45WM33-F1
#
_entry.id   AF-A0AA45WM33-F1
#
_cell.length_a   1.000
_cell.length_b   1.000
_cell.length_c   1.000
_cell.angle_alpha   90.00
_cell.angle_beta   90.00
_cell.angle_gamma   90.00
#
_symmetry.space_group_name_H-M   'P 1'
#
loop_
_entity.id
_entity.type
_entity.pdbx_description
1 polymer ?
#
loop_
_entity_poly.entity_id
_entity_poly.type
_entity_poly.pdbx_seq_one_letter_code
_entity_poly.pdbx_strand_id
1 'polypeptide(L)'
;MKKIILSIFITTNIFASEGDFIKKAWDNIKEDNLQSANIYLSNIKEGNPFYLYRLYLESSLKDIPNEKIFDIIKQNRNFAISSYIALKYASINFYNNQYKEALKFIDLVDKDALFDDDIPFYLYLKSQIYEKNGYDAFNIKKELATEYINDRYYGYQTYMDIYPDLSEEDKIKALENLIKKRMKERAKYVLNTFPETDAKYYYQIKLGVGDYNKIFEKIDKSSIYYKKAIILLVSKEDKYYRLYLEIIKPTKEEIEKDYFNNLENAFFKKDWKTFINFYQKIDKSSKYYPDAVWYYFLYLYRTDRYEEAKSYLLDNIDLIKDKSKAYYWLYLVSKKLGTENISYLKDIDFSNDLIKLSFYDIYAKSLIQPENIKKVSYTMPKIKNIYLNQNLSLIKELKDINLYKWAYIESRYYLKKTGDLKNLYSVSPEVAVRQLPKDKIESFPKPFNVKDKDMENLIYSIMRQESYFNPYAISRSNAIGLMQFIPSTAKWMAQKLGYKQFDITYMFEPEISIEFGRAYLSHLINLFDGNLIYVVASYNAGEGNVKRFLNSENITDPVEFVEFFPYAETRDYVKKVLKNLYIYKNIEE
;
A
#
# COMPACT_ATOMS: atom_id res chain seq x y z
N MET A 1 -11.30 47.20 28.01
CA MET A 1 -10.49 46.25 27.21
C MET A 1 -10.43 44.84 27.79
N LYS A 2 -9.86 44.57 28.98
CA LYS A 2 -9.82 43.19 29.56
C LYS A 2 -11.19 42.50 29.68
N LYS A 3 -12.25 43.21 30.10
CA LYS A 3 -13.63 42.66 30.14
C LYS A 3 -14.22 42.40 28.74
N ILE A 4 -13.84 43.19 27.74
CA ILE A 4 -14.29 43.02 26.34
C ILE A 4 -13.55 41.85 25.69
N ILE A 5 -12.26 41.68 25.96
CA ILE A 5 -11.48 40.51 25.53
C ILE A 5 -12.02 39.24 26.21
N LEU A 6 -12.35 39.28 27.50
CA LEU A 6 -12.95 38.16 28.22
C LEU A 6 -14.35 37.83 27.69
N SER A 7 -15.19 38.84 27.41
CA SER A 7 -16.51 38.64 26.80
C SER A 7 -16.40 38.12 25.37
N ILE A 8 -15.43 38.57 24.56
CA ILE A 8 -15.18 38.02 23.22
C ILE A 8 -14.69 36.57 23.31
N PHE A 9 -13.77 36.26 24.24
CA PHE A 9 -13.29 34.89 24.53
C PHE A 9 -14.41 33.96 25.02
N ILE A 10 -15.36 34.49 25.79
CA ILE A 10 -16.53 33.75 26.26
C ILE A 10 -17.50 33.55 25.09
N THR A 11 -17.80 34.58 24.29
CA THR A 11 -18.74 34.46 23.16
C THR A 11 -18.23 33.61 21.99
N THR A 12 -16.91 33.52 21.76
CA THR A 12 -16.34 32.63 20.74
C THR A 12 -16.20 31.17 21.18
N ASN A 13 -16.34 30.88 22.49
CA ASN A 13 -16.27 29.51 23.04
C ASN A 13 -17.62 28.92 23.47
N ILE A 14 -18.74 29.66 23.36
CA ILE A 14 -20.09 29.14 23.66
C ILE A 14 -20.54 28.04 22.68
N PHE A 15 -19.89 27.89 21.53
CA PHE A 15 -20.24 26.91 20.49
C PHE A 15 -19.14 25.87 20.19
N ALA A 16 -18.02 25.87 20.92
CA ALA A 16 -16.92 24.94 20.67
C ALA A 16 -17.22 23.57 21.30
N SER A 17 -17.09 22.48 20.52
CA SER A 17 -17.19 21.13 21.08
C SER A 17 -15.96 20.81 21.96
N GLU A 18 -16.02 19.76 22.78
CA GLU A 18 -14.82 19.31 23.50
C GLU A 18 -13.70 18.86 22.55
N GLY A 19 -14.05 18.33 21.38
CA GLY A 19 -13.11 18.09 20.29
C GLY A 19 -12.41 19.36 19.80
N ASP A 20 -13.12 20.47 19.64
CA ASP A 20 -12.51 21.76 19.25
C ASP A 20 -11.47 22.23 20.28
N PHE A 21 -11.74 22.03 21.57
CA PHE A 21 -10.76 22.34 22.62
C PHE A 21 -9.52 21.46 22.53
N ILE A 22 -9.67 20.15 22.25
CA ILE A 22 -8.54 19.26 21.99
C ILE A 22 -7.72 19.71 20.79
N LYS A 23 -8.37 20.05 19.67
CA LYS A 23 -7.68 20.53 18.47
C LYS A 23 -6.90 21.81 18.74
N LYS A 24 -7.53 22.81 19.36
CA LYS A 24 -6.87 24.06 19.75
C LYS A 24 -5.71 23.81 20.71
N ALA A 25 -5.87 22.92 21.70
CA ALA A 25 -4.78 22.54 22.59
C ALA A 25 -3.61 21.90 21.84
N TRP A 26 -3.90 20.96 20.93
CA TRP A 26 -2.90 20.28 20.11
C TRP A 26 -2.11 21.27 19.24
N ASP A 27 -2.78 22.19 18.57
CA ASP A 27 -2.13 23.19 17.71
C ASP A 27 -1.27 24.16 18.53
N ASN A 28 -1.73 24.59 19.72
CA ASN A 28 -0.92 25.41 20.62
C ASN A 28 0.33 24.67 21.15
N ILE A 29 0.23 23.36 21.44
CA ILE A 29 1.39 22.56 21.84
C ILE A 29 2.43 22.49 20.70
N LYS A 30 1.98 22.35 19.44
CA LYS A 30 2.89 22.36 18.28
C LYS A 30 3.65 23.68 18.13
N GLU A 31 3.04 24.78 18.53
CA GLU A 31 3.62 26.13 18.50
C GLU A 31 4.36 26.50 19.80
N ASP A 32 4.57 25.54 20.71
CA ASP A 32 5.18 25.74 22.03
C ASP A 32 4.43 26.75 22.94
N ASN A 33 3.14 26.95 22.68
CA ASN A 33 2.26 27.83 23.45
C ASN A 33 1.51 27.04 24.55
N LEU A 34 2.27 26.55 25.52
CA LEU A 34 1.77 25.61 26.55
C LEU A 34 0.70 26.22 27.46
N GLN A 35 0.78 27.52 27.76
CA GLN A 35 -0.21 28.21 28.60
C GLN A 35 -1.58 28.22 27.93
N SER A 36 -1.64 28.55 26.64
CA SER A 36 -2.89 28.57 25.88
C SER A 36 -3.45 27.17 25.70
N ALA A 37 -2.59 26.18 25.47
CA ALA A 37 -3.00 24.79 25.43
C ALA A 37 -3.68 24.34 26.73
N ASN A 38 -3.11 24.68 27.89
CA ASN A 38 -3.67 24.32 29.19
C ASN A 38 -5.05 24.96 29.44
N ILE A 39 -5.28 26.19 28.95
CA ILE A 39 -6.60 26.84 29.03
C ILE A 39 -7.64 26.00 28.28
N TYR A 40 -7.35 25.58 27.05
CA TYR A 40 -8.28 24.75 26.29
C TYR A 40 -8.52 23.39 26.95
N LEU A 41 -7.47 22.72 27.40
CA LEU A 41 -7.56 21.43 28.10
C LEU A 41 -8.45 21.49 29.34
N SER A 42 -8.44 22.61 30.07
CA SER A 42 -9.26 22.78 31.27
C SER A 42 -10.77 22.75 31.03
N ASN A 43 -11.22 22.96 29.79
CA ASN A 43 -12.63 22.98 29.42
C ASN A 43 -13.22 21.58 29.14
N ILE A 44 -12.38 20.53 29.06
CA ILE A 44 -12.80 19.17 28.71
C ILE A 44 -13.11 18.39 29.99
N LYS A 45 -14.32 17.86 30.12
CA LYS A 45 -14.78 17.24 31.37
C LYS A 45 -14.55 15.73 31.40
N GLU A 46 -14.40 15.20 32.61
CA GLU A 46 -14.38 13.76 32.85
C GLU A 46 -15.74 13.15 32.45
N GLY A 47 -15.71 11.97 31.82
CA GLY A 47 -16.89 11.30 31.25
C GLY A 47 -17.08 11.47 29.74
N ASN A 48 -16.32 12.37 29.10
CA ASN A 48 -16.22 12.45 27.64
C ASN A 48 -15.01 11.64 27.14
N PRO A 49 -15.10 10.87 26.03
CA PRO A 49 -13.94 10.18 25.45
C PRO A 49 -12.73 11.09 25.15
N PHE A 50 -12.94 12.38 24.83
CA PHE A 50 -11.87 13.36 24.64
C PHE A 50 -11.07 13.66 25.92
N TYR A 51 -11.61 13.32 27.10
CA TYR A 51 -10.87 13.43 28.35
C TYR A 51 -9.60 12.57 28.34
N LEU A 52 -9.59 11.42 27.65
CA LEU A 52 -8.38 10.60 27.53
C LEU A 52 -7.29 11.31 26.70
N TYR A 53 -7.69 12.00 25.64
CA TYR A 53 -6.77 12.85 24.85
C TYR A 53 -6.26 14.03 25.67
N ARG A 54 -7.13 14.62 26.51
CA ARG A 54 -6.72 15.62 27.47
C ARG A 54 -5.63 15.08 28.39
N LEU A 55 -5.81 13.90 29.01
CA LEU A 55 -4.82 13.29 29.90
C LEU A 55 -3.50 12.97 29.17
N TYR A 56 -3.60 12.48 27.94
CA TYR A 56 -2.43 12.22 27.11
C TYR A 56 -1.61 13.50 26.85
N LEU A 57 -2.27 14.63 26.61
CA LEU A 57 -1.62 15.92 26.40
C LEU A 57 -1.14 16.57 27.71
N GLU A 58 -1.99 16.60 28.74
CA GLU A 58 -1.69 17.22 30.04
C GLU A 58 -0.52 16.55 30.75
N SER A 59 -0.32 15.24 30.57
CA SER A 59 0.84 14.54 31.13
C SER A 59 2.18 14.98 30.54
N SER A 60 2.20 15.80 29.48
CA SER A 60 3.41 16.49 29.03
C SER A 60 3.62 17.85 29.72
N LEU A 61 2.61 18.36 30.43
CA LEU A 61 2.58 19.71 30.99
C LEU A 61 2.69 19.72 32.52
N LYS A 62 2.17 18.69 33.18
CA LYS A 62 2.12 18.57 34.63
C LYS A 62 2.11 17.12 35.08
N ASP A 63 2.58 16.88 36.30
CA ASP A 63 2.48 15.58 36.94
C ASP A 63 1.05 15.29 37.39
N ILE A 64 0.50 14.18 36.94
CA ILE A 64 -0.81 13.66 37.37
C ILE A 64 -0.56 12.36 38.16
N PRO A 65 -1.15 12.18 39.36
CA PRO A 65 -0.90 11.01 40.18
C PRO A 65 -1.15 9.68 39.46
N ASN A 66 -0.21 8.74 39.62
CA ASN A 66 -0.25 7.42 38.97
C ASN A 66 -1.55 6.66 39.27
N GLU A 67 -2.03 6.65 40.51
CA GLU A 67 -3.24 5.92 40.92
C GLU A 67 -4.47 6.38 40.13
N LYS A 68 -4.67 7.70 40.04
CA LYS A 68 -5.77 8.30 39.27
C LYS A 68 -5.71 7.89 37.80
N ILE A 69 -4.53 7.97 37.18
CA ILE A 69 -4.37 7.64 35.76
C ILE A 69 -4.59 6.15 35.50
N PHE A 70 -4.08 5.29 36.39
CA PHE A 70 -4.22 3.85 36.28
C PHE A 70 -5.69 3.40 36.29
N ASP A 71 -6.50 3.96 37.19
CA ASP A 71 -7.93 3.64 37.28
C ASP A 71 -8.71 4.13 36.06
N ILE A 72 -8.39 5.33 35.56
CA ILE A 72 -9.02 5.88 34.34
C ILE A 72 -8.72 4.98 33.13
N ILE A 73 -7.46 4.58 32.93
CA ILE A 73 -7.08 3.68 31.81
C ILE A 73 -7.82 2.35 31.92
N LYS A 74 -7.90 1.75 33.12
CA LYS A 74 -8.60 0.48 33.35
C LYS A 74 -10.07 0.53 32.96
N GLN A 75 -10.75 1.64 33.24
CA GLN A 75 -12.17 1.82 32.91
C GLN A 75 -12.39 2.12 31.42
N ASN A 76 -11.35 2.52 30.68
CA ASN A 76 -11.45 3.00 29.30
C ASN A 76 -10.59 2.19 28.31
N ARG A 77 -10.39 0.90 28.57
CA ARG A 77 -9.56 0.02 27.71
C ARG A 77 -10.11 -0.20 26.30
N ASN A 78 -11.36 0.17 26.05
CA ASN A 78 -11.99 0.12 24.74
C ASN A 78 -11.49 1.21 23.77
N PHE A 79 -10.70 2.19 24.23
CA PHE A 79 -10.10 3.22 23.38
C PHE A 79 -8.60 2.97 23.19
N ALA A 80 -8.12 3.18 21.96
CA ALA A 80 -6.71 2.97 21.62
C ALA A 80 -5.79 3.92 22.38
N ILE A 81 -6.21 5.18 22.56
CA ILE A 81 -5.46 6.21 23.29
C ILE A 81 -5.09 5.77 24.71
N SER A 82 -5.90 4.93 25.36
CA SER A 82 -5.61 4.37 26.69
C SER A 82 -4.29 3.59 26.73
N SER A 83 -3.96 2.87 25.65
CA SER A 83 -2.67 2.17 25.52
C SER A 83 -1.50 3.13 25.35
N TYR A 84 -1.68 4.27 24.68
CA TYR A 84 -0.64 5.29 24.55
C TYR A 84 -0.40 6.04 25.86
N ILE A 85 -1.46 6.31 26.63
CA ILE A 85 -1.31 6.87 27.99
C ILE A 85 -0.56 5.87 28.87
N ALA A 86 -0.96 4.59 28.85
CA ALA A 86 -0.27 3.54 29.60
C ALA A 86 1.21 3.43 29.21
N LEU A 87 1.54 3.42 27.92
CA LEU A 87 2.90 3.36 27.44
C LEU A 87 3.73 4.58 27.89
N LYS A 88 3.14 5.77 27.83
CA LYS A 88 3.78 7.01 28.30
C LYS A 88 4.06 6.97 29.80
N TYR A 89 3.09 6.55 30.61
CA TYR A 89 3.27 6.45 32.06
C TYR A 89 4.23 5.32 32.45
N ALA A 90 4.23 4.20 31.74
CA ALA A 90 5.24 3.16 31.91
C ALA A 90 6.64 3.72 31.68
N SER A 91 6.82 4.53 30.62
CA SER A 91 8.09 5.16 30.29
C SER A 91 8.54 6.15 31.37
N ILE A 92 7.66 7.07 31.79
CA ILE A 92 7.94 8.06 32.84
C ILE A 92 8.39 7.36 34.13
N ASN A 93 7.61 6.38 34.60
CA ASN A 93 7.92 5.65 35.82
C ASN A 93 9.23 4.85 35.70
N PHE A 94 9.49 4.23 34.55
CA PHE A 94 10.73 3.49 34.31
C PHE A 94 11.96 4.40 34.42
N TYR A 95 11.94 5.56 33.76
CA TYR A 95 13.06 6.51 33.80
C TYR A 95 13.22 7.22 35.15
N ASN A 96 12.16 7.27 35.96
CA ASN A 96 12.22 7.69 37.36
C ASN A 96 12.61 6.57 38.34
N ASN A 97 13.04 5.40 37.83
CA ASN A 97 13.39 4.21 38.61
C ASN A 97 12.24 3.62 39.46
N GLN A 98 10.98 3.93 39.14
CA GLN A 98 9.78 3.40 39.77
C GLN A 98 9.32 2.13 39.04
N TYR A 99 10.14 1.07 39.09
CA TYR A 99 9.96 -0.09 38.22
C TYR A 99 8.67 -0.89 38.47
N LYS A 100 8.18 -0.95 39.71
CA LYS A 100 6.92 -1.63 40.05
C LYS A 100 5.72 -0.87 39.47
N GLU A 101 5.76 0.45 39.52
CA GLU A 101 4.76 1.34 38.92
C GLU A 101 4.83 1.24 37.39
N ALA A 102 6.04 1.24 36.81
CA ALA A 102 6.23 1.06 35.38
C ALA A 102 5.63 -0.28 34.89
N LEU A 103 5.82 -1.36 35.66
CA LEU A 103 5.24 -2.67 35.39
C LEU A 103 3.71 -2.64 35.37
N LYS A 104 3.09 -1.98 36.37
CA LYS A 104 1.63 -1.82 36.41
C LYS A 104 1.11 -1.21 35.10
N PHE A 105 1.76 -0.15 34.60
CA PHE A 105 1.31 0.52 33.38
C PHE A 105 1.63 -0.24 32.10
N ILE A 106 2.81 -0.84 31.97
CA ILE A 106 3.18 -1.54 30.73
C ILE A 106 2.25 -2.75 30.47
N ASP A 107 1.74 -3.37 31.53
CA ASP A 107 0.76 -4.47 31.45
C ASP A 107 -0.66 -4.02 31.07
N LEU A 108 -0.93 -2.70 31.09
CA LEU A 108 -2.17 -2.14 30.54
C LEU A 108 -2.08 -1.89 29.02
N VAL A 109 -0.89 -1.89 28.44
CA VAL A 109 -0.71 -1.59 27.01
C VAL A 109 -1.25 -2.73 26.16
N ASP A 110 -2.24 -2.43 25.36
CA ASP A 110 -2.70 -3.33 24.31
C ASP A 110 -1.90 -3.06 23.03
N LYS A 111 -1.05 -4.03 22.65
CA LYS A 111 -0.22 -3.94 21.45
C LYS A 111 -1.04 -3.69 20.18
N ASP A 112 -2.30 -4.12 20.15
CA ASP A 112 -3.20 -3.92 19.02
C ASP A 112 -3.60 -2.46 18.77
N ALA A 113 -3.48 -1.60 19.79
CA ALA A 113 -3.74 -0.17 19.70
C ALA A 113 -2.55 0.59 19.07
N LEU A 114 -1.35 0.02 19.12
CA LEU A 114 -0.13 0.71 18.71
C LEU A 114 -0.02 0.77 17.19
N PHE A 115 0.56 1.86 16.70
CA PHE A 115 0.98 1.94 15.31
C PHE A 115 2.23 1.08 15.11
N ASP A 116 2.44 0.56 13.91
CA ASP A 116 3.50 -0.41 13.64
C ASP A 116 4.90 0.15 13.99
N ASP A 117 5.09 1.46 13.81
CA ASP A 117 6.34 2.18 14.13
C ASP A 117 6.54 2.39 15.65
N ASP A 118 5.49 2.27 16.47
CA ASP A 118 5.55 2.43 17.93
C ASP A 118 5.82 1.10 18.65
N ILE A 119 5.60 -0.04 17.97
CA ILE A 119 5.79 -1.38 18.55
C ILE A 119 7.24 -1.65 18.99
N PRO A 120 8.29 -1.28 18.21
CA PRO A 120 9.67 -1.49 18.64
C PRO A 120 9.99 -0.86 20.00
N PHE A 121 9.56 0.40 20.21
CA PHE A 121 9.74 1.09 21.48
C PHE A 121 8.97 0.41 22.62
N TYR A 122 7.71 0.00 22.38
CA TYR A 122 6.92 -0.73 23.36
C TYR A 122 7.59 -2.04 23.78
N LEU A 123 8.02 -2.88 22.83
CA LEU A 123 8.69 -4.15 23.13
C LEU A 123 10.00 -3.93 23.89
N TYR A 124 10.77 -2.92 23.50
CA TYR A 124 12.00 -2.55 24.19
C TYR A 124 11.70 -2.17 25.63
N LEU A 125 10.85 -1.18 25.85
CA LEU A 125 10.51 -0.69 27.18
C LEU A 125 9.93 -1.79 28.05
N LYS A 126 9.03 -2.63 27.49
CA LYS A 126 8.47 -3.78 28.19
C LYS A 126 9.55 -4.78 28.62
N SER A 127 10.50 -5.10 27.74
CA SER A 127 11.60 -6.00 28.11
C SER A 127 12.44 -5.44 29.26
N GLN A 128 12.76 -4.14 29.23
CA GLN A 128 13.55 -3.49 30.26
C GLN A 128 12.81 -3.46 31.60
N ILE A 129 11.52 -3.13 31.59
CA ILE A 129 10.68 -3.10 32.80
C ILE A 129 10.58 -4.51 33.41
N TYR A 130 10.37 -5.55 32.60
CA TYR A 130 10.26 -6.93 33.09
C TYR A 130 11.55 -7.37 33.79
N GLU A 131 12.71 -7.14 33.17
CA GLU A 131 14.01 -7.50 33.76
C GLU A 131 14.28 -6.75 35.07
N LYS A 132 13.96 -5.45 35.13
CA LYS A 132 14.10 -4.66 36.36
C LYS A 132 13.19 -5.11 37.50
N ASN A 133 12.13 -5.86 37.19
CA ASN A 133 11.25 -6.47 38.17
C ASN A 133 11.50 -7.98 38.37
N GLY A 134 12.59 -8.53 37.80
CA GLY A 134 13.00 -9.93 37.99
C GLY A 134 12.24 -10.95 37.14
N TYR A 135 11.53 -10.51 36.10
CA TYR A 135 10.87 -11.39 35.15
C TYR A 135 11.77 -11.70 33.95
N ASP A 136 11.63 -12.90 33.39
CA ASP A 136 12.27 -13.26 32.11
C ASP A 136 11.62 -12.48 30.96
N ALA A 137 12.46 -11.78 30.18
CA ALA A 137 12.07 -10.97 29.04
C ALA A 137 12.61 -11.52 27.70
N PHE A 138 13.24 -12.71 27.69
CA PHE A 138 13.93 -13.23 26.51
C PHE A 138 13.01 -13.33 25.29
N ASN A 139 11.79 -13.84 25.45
CA ASN A 139 10.83 -13.94 24.34
C ASN A 139 10.41 -12.56 23.78
N ILE A 140 10.32 -11.53 24.61
CA ILE A 140 10.01 -10.15 24.18
C ILE A 140 11.18 -9.59 23.37
N LYS A 141 12.41 -9.77 23.89
CA LYS A 141 13.64 -9.37 23.20
C LYS A 141 13.82 -10.11 21.88
N LYS A 142 13.54 -11.41 21.85
CA LYS A 142 13.57 -12.25 20.63
C LYS A 142 12.58 -11.74 19.58
N GLU A 143 11.37 -11.38 19.98
CA GLU A 143 10.41 -10.78 19.05
C GLU A 143 10.95 -9.46 18.47
N LEU A 144 11.43 -8.55 19.32
CA LEU A 144 12.02 -7.28 18.91
C LEU A 144 13.22 -7.45 17.98
N ALA A 145 14.12 -8.37 18.32
CA ALA A 145 15.34 -8.69 17.60
C ALA A 145 15.12 -9.37 16.24
N THR A 146 14.00 -10.09 16.06
CA THR A 146 13.75 -10.86 14.83
C THR A 146 12.71 -10.21 13.92
N GLU A 147 11.59 -9.73 14.48
CA GLU A 147 10.50 -9.13 13.70
C GLU A 147 10.75 -7.66 13.36
N TYR A 148 11.45 -6.94 14.25
CA TYR A 148 11.65 -5.50 14.15
C TYR A 148 13.11 -5.10 14.01
N ILE A 149 14.00 -6.00 13.58
CA ILE A 149 15.44 -5.74 13.34
C ILE A 149 15.73 -4.58 12.36
N ASN A 150 14.74 -4.21 11.54
CA ASN A 150 14.83 -3.04 10.67
C ASN A 150 14.84 -1.72 11.45
N ASP A 151 14.27 -1.70 12.65
CA ASP A 151 14.35 -0.56 13.56
C ASP A 151 15.79 -0.38 14.07
N ARG A 152 16.27 0.87 14.01
CA ARG A 152 17.68 1.20 14.29
C ARG A 152 17.96 1.33 15.78
N TYR A 153 16.98 1.81 16.54
CA TYR A 153 17.19 2.25 17.91
C TYR A 153 17.01 1.12 18.90
N TYR A 154 16.02 0.26 18.66
CA TYR A 154 15.60 -0.78 19.59
C TYR A 154 15.79 -2.17 19.00
N GLY A 155 15.29 -2.39 17.78
CA GLY A 155 15.31 -3.70 17.14
C GLY A 155 16.71 -4.26 16.90
N TYR A 156 17.52 -3.53 16.13
CA TYR A 156 18.89 -3.93 15.79
C TYR A 156 19.81 -4.02 17.01
N GLN A 157 19.67 -3.07 17.95
CA GLN A 157 20.46 -3.08 19.18
C GLN A 157 20.15 -4.33 20.00
N THR A 158 18.86 -4.62 20.20
CA THR A 158 18.43 -5.83 20.93
C THR A 158 18.94 -7.09 20.25
N TYR A 159 18.89 -7.16 18.90
CA TYR A 159 19.45 -8.29 18.16
C TYR A 159 20.93 -8.54 18.48
N MET A 160 21.74 -7.47 18.54
CA MET A 160 23.16 -7.61 18.89
C MET A 160 23.35 -8.04 20.34
N ASP A 161 22.54 -7.50 21.26
CA ASP A 161 22.62 -7.79 22.68
C ASP A 161 22.31 -9.27 22.99
N ILE A 162 21.33 -9.88 22.30
CA ILE A 162 20.93 -11.28 22.53
C ILE A 162 21.43 -12.26 21.45
N TYR A 163 22.27 -11.81 20.52
CA TYR A 163 22.76 -12.63 19.40
C TYR A 163 23.33 -14.00 19.82
N PRO A 164 24.14 -14.10 20.89
CA PRO A 164 24.69 -15.39 21.34
C PRO A 164 23.61 -16.41 21.71
N ASP A 165 22.46 -15.94 22.21
CA ASP A 165 21.36 -16.76 22.72
C ASP A 165 20.31 -17.10 21.64
N LEU A 166 20.39 -16.47 20.47
CA LEU A 166 19.48 -16.74 19.35
C LEU A 166 19.78 -18.08 18.66
N SER A 167 18.72 -18.84 18.38
CA SER A 167 18.81 -20.03 17.54
C SER A 167 19.21 -19.67 16.10
N GLU A 168 19.65 -20.66 15.31
CA GLU A 168 19.92 -20.44 13.89
C GLU A 168 18.66 -20.00 13.13
N GLU A 169 17.49 -20.55 13.49
CA GLU A 169 16.20 -20.15 12.91
C GLU A 169 15.86 -18.68 13.20
N ASP A 170 16.08 -18.21 14.43
CA ASP A 170 15.86 -16.81 14.80
C ASP A 170 16.79 -15.87 14.01
N LYS A 171 18.06 -16.26 13.85
CA LYS A 171 19.04 -15.49 13.07
C LYS A 171 18.62 -15.41 11.61
N ILE A 172 18.19 -16.52 11.01
CA ILE A 172 17.68 -16.55 9.63
C ILE A 172 16.43 -15.68 9.50
N LYS A 173 15.49 -15.76 10.44
CA LYS A 173 14.27 -14.95 10.45
C LYS A 173 14.58 -13.46 10.47
N ALA A 174 15.49 -13.02 11.35
CA ALA A 174 16.00 -11.66 11.39
C ALA A 174 16.60 -11.23 10.03
N LEU A 175 17.45 -12.07 9.43
CA LEU A 175 18.06 -11.80 8.14
C LEU A 175 17.03 -11.69 7.02
N GLU A 176 16.06 -12.60 6.97
CA GLU A 176 14.96 -12.57 6.00
C GLU A 176 14.09 -11.33 6.15
N ASN A 177 13.81 -10.89 7.38
CA ASN A 177 13.08 -9.66 7.63
C ASN A 177 13.85 -8.42 7.14
N LEU A 178 15.17 -8.36 7.32
CA LEU A 178 16.00 -7.29 6.71
C LEU A 178 15.94 -7.31 5.18
N ILE A 179 16.03 -8.49 4.57
CA ILE A 179 15.92 -8.66 3.11
C ILE A 179 14.55 -8.20 2.62
N LYS A 180 13.48 -8.64 3.29
CA LYS A 180 12.08 -8.27 3.00
C LYS A 180 11.86 -6.76 3.08
N LYS A 181 12.52 -6.10 4.04
CA LYS A 181 12.51 -4.64 4.23
C LYS A 181 13.55 -3.90 3.35
N ARG A 182 14.20 -4.59 2.41
CA ARG A 182 15.21 -4.04 1.47
C ARG A 182 16.43 -3.42 2.15
N MET A 183 16.74 -3.82 3.38
CA MET A 183 17.90 -3.34 4.12
C MET A 183 19.14 -4.16 3.78
N LYS A 184 19.52 -4.18 2.49
CA LYS A 184 20.55 -5.09 1.95
C LYS A 184 21.88 -4.97 2.69
N GLU A 185 22.38 -3.76 2.92
CA GLU A 185 23.66 -3.58 3.61
C GLU A 185 23.59 -4.07 5.06
N ARG A 186 22.49 -3.79 5.79
CA ARG A 186 22.30 -4.35 7.14
C ARG A 186 22.21 -5.87 7.13
N ALA A 187 21.51 -6.44 6.15
CA ALA A 187 21.43 -7.88 5.97
C ALA A 187 22.83 -8.49 5.77
N LYS A 188 23.72 -7.84 5.00
CA LYS A 188 25.12 -8.28 4.85
C LYS A 188 25.89 -8.21 6.17
N TYR A 189 25.76 -7.11 6.93
CA TYR A 189 26.41 -6.99 8.23
C TYR A 189 25.95 -8.08 9.21
N VAL A 190 24.66 -8.35 9.27
CA VAL A 190 24.09 -9.44 10.08
C VAL A 190 24.58 -10.81 9.59
N LEU A 191 24.58 -11.04 8.28
CA LEU A 191 25.08 -12.29 7.70
C LEU A 191 26.56 -12.56 8.04
N ASN A 192 27.38 -11.52 8.21
CA ASN A 192 28.77 -11.69 8.58
C ASN A 192 28.95 -12.28 9.98
N THR A 193 27.97 -12.14 10.88
CA THR A 193 28.04 -12.74 12.22
C THR A 193 27.70 -14.23 12.22
N PHE A 194 27.10 -14.75 11.15
CA PHE A 194 26.67 -16.15 11.07
C PHE A 194 27.87 -17.10 11.09
N PRO A 195 27.74 -18.30 11.70
CA PRO A 195 28.71 -19.36 11.54
C PRO A 195 28.81 -19.82 10.09
N GLU A 196 29.92 -20.46 9.71
CA GLU A 196 30.14 -21.02 8.36
C GLU A 196 29.24 -22.25 8.13
N THR A 197 27.97 -22.01 7.81
CA THR A 197 26.96 -23.03 7.51
C THR A 197 26.44 -22.91 6.08
N ASP A 198 25.79 -23.95 5.58
CA ASP A 198 25.09 -23.93 4.28
C ASP A 198 24.10 -22.76 4.16
N ALA A 199 23.44 -22.39 5.26
CA ALA A 199 22.54 -21.25 5.32
C ALA A 199 23.30 -19.95 5.02
N LYS A 200 24.45 -19.74 5.66
CA LYS A 200 25.29 -18.56 5.43
C LYS A 200 25.71 -18.47 3.97
N TYR A 201 26.22 -19.57 3.40
CA TYR A 201 26.64 -19.62 2.00
C TYR A 201 25.49 -19.31 1.04
N TYR A 202 24.31 -19.90 1.26
CA TYR A 202 23.11 -19.57 0.47
C TYR A 202 22.76 -18.07 0.54
N TYR A 203 22.78 -17.48 1.74
CA TYR A 203 22.47 -16.07 1.89
C TYR A 203 23.55 -15.13 1.35
N GLN A 204 24.82 -15.57 1.30
CA GLN A 204 25.87 -14.84 0.60
C GLN A 204 25.57 -14.77 -0.90
N ILE A 205 25.20 -15.90 -1.51
CA ILE A 205 24.78 -15.95 -2.91
C ILE A 205 23.56 -15.04 -3.12
N LYS A 206 22.53 -15.17 -2.27
CA LYS A 206 21.28 -14.39 -2.36
C LYS A 206 21.51 -12.88 -2.24
N LEU A 207 22.44 -12.45 -1.40
CA LEU A 207 22.81 -11.04 -1.23
C LEU A 207 23.86 -10.55 -2.23
N GLY A 208 24.45 -11.44 -3.04
CA GLY A 208 25.54 -11.12 -3.96
C GLY A 208 26.81 -10.69 -3.21
N VAL A 209 27.17 -11.43 -2.16
CA VAL A 209 28.40 -11.25 -1.39
C VAL A 209 29.41 -12.29 -1.86
N GLY A 210 30.52 -11.83 -2.47
CA GLY A 210 31.58 -12.70 -2.98
C GLY A 210 31.25 -13.37 -4.31
N ASP A 211 32.10 -14.32 -4.72
CA ASP A 211 31.96 -15.11 -5.94
C ASP A 211 30.99 -16.28 -5.69
N TYR A 212 29.79 -16.21 -6.27
CA TYR A 212 28.76 -17.21 -6.05
C TYR A 212 29.13 -18.61 -6.54
N ASN A 213 30.05 -18.74 -7.50
CA ASN A 213 30.49 -20.06 -7.98
C ASN A 213 31.27 -20.77 -6.87
N LYS A 214 32.27 -20.09 -6.31
CA LYS A 214 33.10 -20.60 -5.21
C LYS A 214 32.30 -20.82 -3.94
N ILE A 215 31.28 -19.99 -3.68
CA ILE A 215 30.43 -20.13 -2.49
C ILE A 215 29.47 -21.30 -2.66
N PHE A 216 28.90 -21.49 -3.85
CA PHE A 216 27.99 -22.60 -4.13
C PHE A 216 28.66 -23.96 -3.93
N GLU A 217 29.95 -24.09 -4.30
CA GLU A 217 30.75 -25.30 -4.07
C GLU A 217 30.89 -25.69 -2.59
N LYS A 218 30.69 -24.75 -1.67
CA LYS A 218 30.76 -24.99 -0.22
C LYS A 218 29.45 -25.50 0.37
N ILE A 219 28.34 -25.43 -0.38
CA ILE A 219 27.03 -25.87 0.11
C ILE A 219 26.93 -27.39 -0.08
N ASP A 220 26.65 -28.12 1.01
CA ASP A 220 26.49 -29.57 0.92
C ASP A 220 25.32 -29.96 0.00
N LYS A 221 25.53 -30.93 -0.91
CA LYS A 221 24.52 -31.35 -1.91
C LYS A 221 23.24 -31.91 -1.28
N SER A 222 23.32 -32.46 -0.07
CA SER A 222 22.18 -32.96 0.71
C SER A 222 21.39 -31.86 1.40
N SER A 223 21.97 -30.66 1.53
CA SER A 223 21.37 -29.51 2.19
C SER A 223 20.16 -28.96 1.45
N ILE A 224 19.14 -28.52 2.20
CA ILE A 224 18.02 -27.78 1.62
C ILE A 224 18.47 -26.50 0.91
N TYR A 225 19.57 -25.91 1.38
CA TYR A 225 20.13 -24.68 0.82
C TYR A 225 20.79 -24.88 -0.55
N TYR A 226 21.25 -26.10 -0.87
CA TYR A 226 21.80 -26.41 -2.19
C TYR A 226 20.74 -26.30 -3.27
N LYS A 227 19.55 -26.88 -3.03
CA LYS A 227 18.38 -26.74 -3.90
C LYS A 227 17.96 -25.27 -4.03
N LYS A 228 17.88 -24.54 -2.90
CA LYS A 228 17.54 -23.11 -2.90
C LYS A 228 18.56 -22.28 -3.71
N ALA A 229 19.85 -22.61 -3.65
CA ALA A 229 20.89 -21.92 -4.40
C ALA A 229 20.79 -22.21 -5.91
N ILE A 230 20.53 -23.46 -6.32
CA ILE A 230 20.32 -23.81 -7.75
C ILE A 230 19.17 -23.00 -8.35
N ILE A 231 18.04 -22.91 -7.64
CA ILE A 231 16.87 -22.12 -8.07
C ILE A 231 17.24 -20.64 -8.28
N LEU A 232 18.14 -20.10 -7.47
CA LEU A 232 18.58 -18.72 -7.62
C LEU A 232 19.59 -18.55 -8.77
N LEU A 233 20.47 -19.52 -8.96
CA LEU A 233 21.57 -19.49 -9.92
C LEU A 233 21.17 -19.86 -11.36
N VAL A 234 20.09 -20.63 -11.55
CA VAL A 234 19.61 -20.98 -12.90
C VAL A 234 19.28 -19.75 -13.76
N SER A 235 18.83 -18.67 -13.13
CA SER A 235 18.57 -17.38 -13.79
C SER A 235 19.83 -16.57 -14.10
N LYS A 236 21.01 -17.00 -13.64
CA LYS A 236 22.28 -16.25 -13.72
C LYS A 236 23.20 -16.78 -14.80
N GLU A 237 23.33 -18.08 -14.92
CA GLU A 237 24.19 -18.72 -15.93
C GLU A 237 23.60 -20.05 -16.42
N ASP A 238 23.68 -20.29 -17.73
CA ASP A 238 23.15 -21.48 -18.40
C ASP A 238 23.73 -22.80 -17.84
N LYS A 239 24.96 -22.78 -17.30
CA LYS A 239 25.60 -23.98 -16.75
C LYS A 239 24.81 -24.60 -15.59
N TYR A 240 24.02 -23.80 -14.87
CA TYR A 240 23.17 -24.28 -13.78
C TYR A 240 21.85 -24.88 -14.26
N TYR A 241 21.48 -24.67 -15.53
CA TYR A 241 20.22 -25.18 -16.07
C TYR A 241 20.15 -26.71 -16.11
N ARG A 242 21.27 -27.37 -16.43
CA ARG A 242 21.35 -28.84 -16.34
C ARG A 242 21.16 -29.33 -14.91
N LEU A 243 21.87 -28.73 -13.95
CA LEU A 243 21.71 -29.04 -12.52
C LEU A 243 20.28 -28.78 -12.05
N TYR A 244 19.65 -27.69 -12.50
CA TYR A 244 18.26 -27.38 -12.19
C TYR A 244 17.31 -28.49 -12.67
N LEU A 245 17.43 -28.93 -13.93
CA LEU A 245 16.61 -30.02 -14.44
C LEU A 245 16.85 -31.35 -13.70
N GLU A 246 18.10 -31.67 -13.40
CA GLU A 246 18.47 -32.94 -12.74
C GLU A 246 18.04 -33.00 -11.27
N ILE A 247 18.23 -31.90 -10.54
CA ILE A 247 18.11 -31.86 -9.07
C ILE A 247 16.74 -31.34 -8.63
N ILE A 248 16.25 -30.26 -9.25
CA ILE A 248 14.95 -29.70 -8.92
C ILE A 248 13.84 -30.53 -9.58
N LYS A 249 14.11 -31.10 -10.76
CA LYS A 249 13.14 -31.87 -11.56
C LYS A 249 11.84 -31.07 -11.69
N PRO A 250 11.91 -29.84 -12.26
CA PRO A 250 10.75 -29.00 -12.40
C PRO A 250 9.65 -29.74 -13.14
N THR A 251 8.42 -29.49 -12.71
CA THR A 251 7.23 -29.99 -13.38
C THR A 251 7.18 -29.48 -14.82
N LYS A 252 6.45 -30.18 -15.70
CA LYS A 252 6.16 -29.71 -17.06
C LYS A 252 5.65 -28.26 -17.05
N GLU A 253 4.78 -27.94 -16.09
CA GLU A 253 4.19 -26.62 -15.92
C GLU A 253 5.23 -25.52 -15.59
N GLU A 254 6.24 -25.83 -14.77
CA GLU A 254 7.31 -24.88 -14.46
C GLU A 254 8.21 -24.61 -15.67
N ILE A 255 8.51 -25.63 -16.47
CA ILE A 255 9.27 -25.49 -17.72
C ILE A 255 8.49 -24.64 -18.73
N GLU A 256 7.20 -24.92 -18.90
CA GLU A 256 6.34 -24.15 -19.81
C GLU A 256 6.20 -22.69 -19.38
N LYS A 257 6.17 -22.42 -18.06
CA LYS A 257 6.21 -21.05 -17.53
C LYS A 257 7.48 -20.32 -17.97
N ASP A 258 8.62 -20.99 -17.88
CA ASP A 258 9.90 -20.40 -18.31
C ASP A 258 9.93 -20.16 -19.82
N TYR A 259 9.37 -21.06 -20.64
CA TYR A 259 9.23 -20.83 -22.07
C TYR A 259 8.36 -19.61 -22.36
N PHE A 260 7.22 -19.48 -21.66
CA PHE A 260 6.35 -18.32 -21.78
C PHE A 260 7.03 -17.01 -21.36
N ASN A 261 7.75 -17.00 -20.23
CA ASN A 261 8.50 -15.82 -19.77
C ASN A 261 9.55 -15.38 -20.80
N ASN A 262 10.27 -16.34 -21.42
CA ASN A 262 11.26 -16.04 -22.45
C ASN A 262 10.61 -15.53 -23.74
N LEU A 263 9.46 -16.08 -24.13
CA LEU A 263 8.64 -15.58 -25.24
C LEU A 263 8.22 -14.13 -24.99
N GLU A 264 7.64 -13.82 -23.84
CA GLU A 264 7.20 -12.46 -23.49
C GLU A 264 8.38 -11.46 -23.49
N ASN A 265 9.51 -11.85 -22.90
CA ASN A 265 10.71 -11.02 -22.89
C ASN A 265 11.25 -10.75 -24.30
N ALA A 266 11.27 -11.76 -25.17
CA ALA A 266 11.69 -11.61 -26.56
C ALA A 266 10.75 -10.70 -27.34
N PHE A 267 9.44 -10.78 -27.09
CA PHE A 267 8.44 -9.91 -27.70
C PHE A 267 8.72 -8.42 -27.42
N PHE A 268 8.91 -8.04 -26.16
CA PHE A 268 9.17 -6.64 -25.80
C PHE A 268 10.54 -6.13 -26.26
N LYS A 269 11.52 -7.03 -26.42
CA LYS A 269 12.83 -6.72 -27.02
C LYS A 269 12.81 -6.67 -28.55
N LYS A 270 11.69 -7.04 -29.18
CA LYS A 270 11.55 -7.22 -30.64
C LYS A 270 12.55 -8.25 -31.21
N ASP A 271 12.94 -9.25 -30.42
CA ASP A 271 13.74 -10.39 -30.86
C ASP A 271 12.82 -11.49 -31.42
N TRP A 272 12.40 -11.31 -32.67
CA TRP A 272 11.43 -12.18 -33.31
C TRP A 272 11.92 -13.62 -33.51
N LYS A 273 13.23 -13.83 -33.70
CA LYS A 273 13.79 -15.17 -33.82
C LYS A 273 13.63 -15.95 -32.51
N THR A 274 14.01 -15.34 -31.39
CA THR A 274 13.86 -15.96 -30.08
C THR A 274 12.38 -16.13 -29.70
N PHE A 275 11.55 -15.13 -30.00
CA PHE A 275 10.11 -15.18 -29.79
C PHE A 275 9.46 -16.39 -30.46
N ILE A 276 9.68 -16.58 -31.77
CA ILE A 276 9.10 -17.70 -32.53
C ILE A 276 9.59 -19.05 -32.01
N ASN A 277 10.88 -19.16 -31.68
CA ASN A 277 11.46 -20.38 -31.13
C ASN A 277 10.81 -20.80 -29.80
N PHE A 278 10.52 -19.85 -28.89
CA PHE A 278 9.83 -20.18 -27.65
C PHE A 278 8.33 -20.42 -27.83
N TYR A 279 7.67 -19.69 -28.74
CA TYR A 279 6.26 -19.95 -29.09
C TYR A 279 6.05 -21.40 -29.55
N GLN A 280 6.93 -21.92 -30.41
CA GLN A 280 6.86 -23.29 -30.91
C GLN A 280 7.08 -24.37 -29.84
N LYS A 281 7.69 -24.02 -28.69
CA LYS A 281 7.96 -24.95 -27.58
C LYS A 281 6.82 -25.05 -26.57
N ILE A 282 5.86 -24.14 -26.61
CA ILE A 282 4.71 -24.15 -25.70
C ILE A 282 3.69 -25.16 -26.24
N ASP A 283 3.41 -26.19 -25.45
CA ASP A 283 2.42 -27.23 -25.77
C ASP A 283 1.01 -26.61 -25.85
N LYS A 284 0.18 -27.06 -26.81
CA LYS A 284 -1.20 -26.59 -26.95
C LYS A 284 -2.08 -26.88 -25.73
N SER A 285 -1.75 -27.94 -24.99
CA SER A 285 -2.40 -28.31 -23.72
C SER A 285 -1.93 -27.46 -22.53
N SER A 286 -0.88 -26.64 -22.71
CA SER A 286 -0.35 -25.79 -21.67
C SER A 286 -1.35 -24.72 -21.27
N LYS A 287 -1.45 -24.44 -19.96
CA LYS A 287 -2.23 -23.30 -19.46
C LYS A 287 -1.70 -21.94 -19.93
N TYR A 288 -0.46 -21.86 -20.41
CA TYR A 288 0.15 -20.64 -20.96
C TYR A 288 -0.08 -20.47 -22.47
N TYR A 289 -0.60 -21.51 -23.14
CA TYR A 289 -0.84 -21.46 -24.58
C TYR A 289 -1.81 -20.35 -25.01
N PRO A 290 -2.93 -20.07 -24.29
CA PRO A 290 -3.79 -18.93 -24.60
C PRO A 290 -3.08 -17.58 -24.63
N ASP A 291 -2.18 -17.32 -23.67
CA ASP A 291 -1.42 -16.08 -23.63
C ASP A 291 -0.33 -16.06 -24.73
N ALA A 292 0.27 -17.21 -25.05
CA ALA A 292 1.21 -17.33 -26.16
C ALA A 292 0.56 -17.03 -27.52
N VAL A 293 -0.67 -17.53 -27.72
CA VAL A 293 -1.52 -17.20 -28.89
C VAL A 293 -1.78 -15.70 -28.95
N TRP A 294 -2.12 -15.07 -27.81
CA TRP A 294 -2.31 -13.62 -27.75
C TRP A 294 -1.06 -12.85 -28.20
N TYR A 295 0.12 -13.23 -27.68
CA TYR A 295 1.38 -12.59 -28.08
C TYR A 295 1.73 -12.84 -29.54
N TYR A 296 1.40 -14.02 -30.10
CA TYR A 296 1.63 -14.30 -31.51
C TYR A 296 0.74 -13.44 -32.41
N PHE A 297 -0.54 -13.25 -32.05
CA PHE A 297 -1.41 -12.27 -32.70
C PHE A 297 -0.80 -10.86 -32.67
N LEU A 298 -0.34 -10.41 -31.50
CA LEU A 298 0.31 -9.10 -31.37
C LEU A 298 1.60 -8.98 -32.19
N TYR A 299 2.36 -10.07 -32.34
CA TYR A 299 3.53 -10.12 -33.22
C TYR A 299 3.16 -9.90 -34.69
N LEU A 300 2.10 -10.57 -35.18
CA LEU A 300 1.59 -10.35 -36.53
C LEU A 300 1.12 -8.91 -36.71
N TYR A 301 0.37 -8.38 -35.75
CA TYR A 301 -0.09 -6.99 -35.75
C TYR A 301 1.08 -6.00 -35.82
N ARG A 302 2.10 -6.21 -34.98
CA ARG A 302 3.24 -5.30 -34.85
C ARG A 302 4.24 -5.38 -36.01
N THR A 303 4.13 -6.42 -36.84
CA THR A 303 4.92 -6.59 -38.07
C THR A 303 4.12 -6.24 -39.32
N ASP A 304 3.02 -5.48 -39.16
CA ASP A 304 2.15 -4.99 -40.23
C ASP A 304 1.47 -6.09 -41.06
N ARG A 305 1.42 -7.32 -40.54
CA ARG A 305 0.78 -8.49 -41.18
C ARG A 305 -0.70 -8.57 -40.79
N TYR A 306 -1.43 -7.49 -41.04
CA TYR A 306 -2.78 -7.28 -40.48
C TYR A 306 -3.83 -8.31 -40.95
N GLU A 307 -3.83 -8.73 -42.21
CA GLU A 307 -4.76 -9.78 -42.69
C GLU A 307 -4.49 -11.12 -42.03
N GLU A 308 -3.21 -11.47 -41.85
CA GLU A 308 -2.82 -12.70 -41.14
C GLU A 308 -3.17 -12.59 -39.66
N ALA A 309 -2.96 -11.44 -39.04
CA ALA A 309 -3.34 -11.19 -37.65
C ALA A 309 -4.86 -11.35 -37.44
N LYS A 310 -5.67 -10.83 -38.37
CA LYS A 310 -7.13 -10.97 -38.37
C LYS A 310 -7.56 -12.44 -38.45
N SER A 311 -7.08 -13.17 -39.46
CA SER A 311 -7.42 -14.59 -39.62
C SER A 311 -6.98 -15.39 -38.39
N TYR A 312 -5.74 -15.20 -37.95
CA TYR A 312 -5.18 -15.90 -36.80
C TYR A 312 -5.98 -15.65 -35.52
N LEU A 313 -6.39 -14.41 -35.24
CA LEU A 313 -7.18 -14.10 -34.05
C LEU A 313 -8.59 -14.69 -34.13
N LEU A 314 -9.24 -14.66 -35.30
CA LEU A 314 -10.56 -15.28 -35.50
C LEU A 314 -10.49 -16.80 -35.28
N ASP A 315 -9.48 -17.47 -35.85
CA ASP A 315 -9.29 -18.91 -35.73
C ASP A 315 -9.01 -19.37 -34.29
N ASN A 316 -8.47 -18.48 -33.46
CA ASN A 316 -8.07 -18.77 -32.08
C ASN A 316 -8.90 -18.02 -31.03
N ILE A 317 -10.00 -17.38 -31.42
CA ILE A 317 -10.75 -16.47 -30.54
C ILE A 317 -11.27 -17.17 -29.28
N ASP A 318 -11.58 -18.47 -29.36
CA ASP A 318 -12.04 -19.30 -28.25
C ASP A 318 -10.99 -19.60 -27.19
N LEU A 319 -9.72 -19.44 -27.52
CA LEU A 319 -8.64 -19.53 -26.55
C LEU A 319 -8.51 -18.22 -25.74
N ILE A 320 -8.95 -17.08 -26.28
CA ILE A 320 -8.81 -15.79 -25.61
C ILE A 320 -9.90 -15.64 -24.54
N LYS A 321 -9.49 -15.65 -23.28
CA LYS A 321 -10.38 -15.56 -22.12
C LYS A 321 -11.19 -14.26 -22.06
N ASP A 322 -10.55 -13.13 -22.34
CA ASP A 322 -11.22 -11.83 -22.43
C ASP A 322 -11.71 -11.63 -23.86
N LYS A 323 -12.96 -12.01 -24.12
CA LYS A 323 -13.56 -11.91 -25.46
C LYS A 323 -13.64 -10.45 -25.93
N SER A 324 -13.97 -9.53 -25.04
CA SER A 324 -14.04 -8.10 -25.33
C SER A 324 -12.70 -7.55 -25.79
N LYS A 325 -11.60 -8.01 -25.18
CA LYS A 325 -10.23 -7.74 -25.66
C LYS A 325 -10.02 -8.24 -27.09
N ALA A 326 -10.37 -9.49 -27.41
CA ALA A 326 -10.20 -10.03 -28.74
C ALA A 326 -10.99 -9.23 -29.80
N TYR A 327 -12.28 -8.98 -29.56
CA TYR A 327 -13.15 -8.23 -30.48
C TYR A 327 -12.72 -6.77 -30.64
N TYR A 328 -12.27 -6.12 -29.57
CA TYR A 328 -11.72 -4.75 -29.67
C TYR A 328 -10.48 -4.71 -30.55
N TRP A 329 -9.60 -5.72 -30.43
CA TRP A 329 -8.40 -5.79 -31.27
C TRP A 329 -8.70 -6.18 -32.72
N LEU A 330 -9.75 -6.96 -33.00
CA LEU A 330 -10.25 -7.15 -34.38
C LEU A 330 -10.73 -5.83 -34.99
N TYR A 331 -11.40 -4.99 -34.21
CA TYR A 331 -11.74 -3.62 -34.63
C TYR A 331 -10.49 -2.78 -34.93
N LEU A 332 -9.46 -2.82 -34.07
CA LEU A 332 -8.19 -2.13 -34.35
C LEU A 332 -7.51 -2.64 -35.63
N VAL A 333 -7.49 -3.95 -35.86
CA VAL A 333 -6.98 -4.54 -37.11
C VAL A 333 -7.75 -4.03 -38.32
N SER A 334 -9.09 -3.94 -38.24
CA SER A 334 -9.91 -3.42 -39.35
C SER A 334 -9.57 -1.95 -39.68
N LYS A 335 -9.27 -1.13 -38.68
CA LYS A 335 -8.80 0.25 -38.88
C LYS A 335 -7.47 0.28 -39.62
N LYS A 336 -6.51 -0.58 -39.25
CA LYS A 336 -5.20 -0.67 -39.93
C LYS A 336 -5.31 -1.12 -41.39
N LEU A 337 -6.29 -1.97 -41.69
CA LEU A 337 -6.62 -2.40 -43.05
C LEU A 337 -7.39 -1.35 -43.86
N GLY A 338 -7.81 -0.23 -43.27
CA GLY A 338 -8.68 0.75 -43.91
C GLY A 338 -10.11 0.25 -44.15
N THR A 339 -10.51 -0.82 -43.47
CA THR A 339 -11.83 -1.47 -43.56
C THR A 339 -12.57 -1.40 -42.23
N GLU A 340 -12.45 -0.26 -41.54
CA GLU A 340 -12.97 -0.03 -40.19
C GLU A 340 -14.36 -0.64 -40.00
N ASN A 341 -14.45 -1.65 -39.14
CA ASN A 341 -15.64 -2.44 -38.95
C ASN A 341 -16.07 -2.45 -37.48
N ILE A 342 -17.00 -1.56 -37.15
CA ILE A 342 -17.58 -1.43 -35.82
C ILE A 342 -18.44 -2.63 -35.41
N SER A 343 -18.82 -3.53 -36.34
CA SER A 343 -19.66 -4.70 -36.02
C SER A 343 -18.99 -5.63 -35.02
N TYR A 344 -17.66 -5.76 -35.05
CA TYR A 344 -16.91 -6.57 -34.08
C TYR A 344 -17.20 -6.15 -32.63
N LEU A 345 -17.43 -4.86 -32.38
CA LEU A 345 -17.75 -4.36 -31.04
C LEU A 345 -19.18 -4.66 -30.61
N LYS A 346 -20.10 -4.88 -31.56
CA LYS A 346 -21.51 -5.21 -31.29
C LYS A 346 -21.71 -6.66 -30.86
N ASP A 347 -20.74 -7.52 -31.19
CA ASP A 347 -20.75 -8.94 -30.81
C ASP A 347 -20.31 -9.18 -29.35
N ILE A 348 -19.92 -8.13 -28.63
CA ILE A 348 -19.51 -8.21 -27.23
C ILE A 348 -20.75 -8.29 -26.33
N ASP A 349 -20.90 -9.41 -25.61
CA ASP A 349 -21.89 -9.55 -24.55
C ASP A 349 -21.41 -8.84 -23.27
N PHE A 350 -21.88 -7.62 -23.07
CA PHE A 350 -21.47 -6.82 -21.93
C PHE A 350 -22.18 -7.25 -20.64
N SER A 351 -21.41 -7.39 -19.56
CA SER A 351 -22.01 -7.55 -18.25
C SER A 351 -22.90 -6.35 -17.88
N ASN A 352 -24.06 -6.64 -17.29
CA ASN A 352 -24.91 -5.65 -16.62
C ASN A 352 -24.34 -5.23 -15.24
N ASP A 353 -23.40 -6.01 -14.70
CA ASP A 353 -22.71 -5.69 -13.46
C ASP A 353 -21.51 -4.79 -13.76
N LEU A 354 -21.60 -3.53 -13.31
CA LEU A 354 -20.60 -2.48 -13.49
C LEU A 354 -19.19 -2.93 -13.05
N ILE A 355 -19.10 -3.73 -11.99
CA ILE A 355 -17.81 -4.17 -11.43
C ILE A 355 -17.18 -5.28 -12.26
N LYS A 356 -17.98 -6.04 -13.01
CA LYS A 356 -17.48 -7.14 -13.85
C LYS A 356 -16.94 -6.68 -15.19
N LEU A 357 -17.25 -5.45 -15.62
CA LEU A 357 -16.73 -4.89 -16.86
C LEU A 357 -15.20 -4.86 -16.88
N SER A 358 -14.62 -5.35 -17.96
CA SER A 358 -13.20 -5.26 -18.25
C SER A 358 -12.85 -3.86 -18.78
N PHE A 359 -11.56 -3.57 -18.89
CA PHE A 359 -11.08 -2.35 -19.56
C PHE A 359 -11.59 -2.28 -21.01
N TYR A 360 -11.58 -3.40 -21.71
CA TYR A 360 -12.01 -3.48 -23.11
C TYR A 360 -13.52 -3.37 -23.27
N ASP A 361 -14.30 -3.87 -22.31
CA ASP A 361 -15.75 -3.64 -22.28
C ASP A 361 -16.07 -2.14 -22.26
N ILE A 362 -15.39 -1.40 -21.39
CA ILE A 362 -15.60 0.04 -21.20
C ILE A 362 -15.26 0.81 -22.47
N TYR A 363 -14.11 0.50 -23.09
CA TYR A 363 -13.68 1.16 -24.32
C TYR A 363 -14.59 0.82 -25.51
N ALA A 364 -14.95 -0.46 -25.68
CA ALA A 364 -15.91 -0.87 -26.69
C ALA A 364 -17.25 -0.14 -26.52
N LYS A 365 -17.82 -0.14 -25.30
CA LYS A 365 -19.06 0.60 -24.97
C LYS A 365 -18.97 2.08 -25.33
N SER A 366 -17.85 2.74 -25.02
CA SER A 366 -17.68 4.17 -25.31
C SER A 366 -17.74 4.51 -26.80
N LEU A 367 -17.40 3.56 -27.68
CA LEU A 367 -17.46 3.73 -29.13
C LEU A 367 -18.85 3.43 -29.72
N ILE A 368 -19.58 2.47 -29.15
CA ILE A 368 -20.87 2.01 -29.71
C ILE A 368 -22.11 2.58 -29.02
N GLN A 369 -22.00 2.97 -27.75
CA GLN A 369 -23.14 3.38 -26.89
C GLN A 369 -22.69 4.43 -25.85
N PRO A 370 -22.29 5.65 -26.27
CA PRO A 370 -21.77 6.66 -25.36
C PRO A 370 -22.79 7.18 -24.32
N GLU A 371 -24.10 7.06 -24.56
CA GLU A 371 -25.16 7.68 -23.74
C GLU A 371 -25.93 6.75 -22.79
N ASN A 372 -25.71 5.42 -22.85
CA ASN A 372 -26.65 4.43 -22.26
C ASN A 372 -26.15 3.66 -21.03
N ILE A 373 -25.31 4.26 -20.18
CA ILE A 373 -24.88 3.60 -18.94
C ILE A 373 -25.76 4.09 -17.80
N LYS A 374 -26.69 3.24 -17.34
CA LYS A 374 -27.48 3.52 -16.14
C LYS A 374 -26.54 3.60 -14.94
N LYS A 375 -26.58 4.73 -14.24
CA LYS A 375 -25.91 4.87 -12.95
C LYS A 375 -26.46 3.83 -11.97
N VAL A 376 -25.58 3.25 -11.18
CA VAL A 376 -25.92 2.30 -10.12
C VAL A 376 -25.96 3.07 -8.82
N SER A 377 -27.17 3.32 -8.32
CA SER A 377 -27.34 3.84 -6.96
C SER A 377 -27.07 2.71 -5.97
N TYR A 378 -26.23 2.97 -4.97
CA TYR A 378 -26.09 2.09 -3.83
C TYR A 378 -26.31 2.89 -2.56
N THR A 379 -27.18 2.39 -1.69
CA THR A 379 -27.40 3.03 -0.40
C THR A 379 -26.48 2.39 0.61
N MET A 380 -25.50 3.16 1.11
CA MET A 380 -24.75 2.71 2.27
C MET A 380 -25.68 2.53 3.47
N PRO A 381 -25.43 1.54 4.36
CA PRO A 381 -26.19 1.40 5.59
C PRO A 381 -26.07 2.67 6.44
N LYS A 382 -27.06 3.56 6.34
CA LYS A 382 -27.19 4.71 7.25
C LYS A 382 -27.63 4.17 8.60
N ILE A 383 -26.72 4.13 9.56
CA ILE A 383 -27.05 3.70 10.93
C ILE A 383 -27.60 4.91 11.68
N LYS A 384 -28.86 4.78 12.12
CA LYS A 384 -29.59 5.84 12.83
C LYS A 384 -28.99 6.22 14.19
N ASN A 385 -28.07 5.41 14.75
CA ASN A 385 -27.59 5.53 16.13
C ASN A 385 -26.05 5.48 16.29
N ILE A 386 -25.27 6.10 15.40
CA ILE A 386 -23.80 6.25 15.58
C ILE A 386 -23.49 6.87 16.97
N TYR A 387 -24.32 7.80 17.42
CA TYR A 387 -24.19 8.51 18.70
C TYR A 387 -24.41 7.65 19.96
N LEU A 388 -24.94 6.43 19.84
CA LEU A 388 -25.02 5.50 20.98
C LEU A 388 -23.69 4.78 21.24
N ASN A 389 -22.80 4.73 20.25
CA ASN A 389 -21.48 4.14 20.40
C ASN A 389 -20.43 5.24 20.56
N GLN A 390 -19.91 5.37 21.79
CA GLN A 390 -18.92 6.41 22.13
C GLN A 390 -17.63 6.29 21.30
N ASN A 391 -17.18 5.09 20.94
CA ASN A 391 -16.00 4.90 20.08
C ASN A 391 -16.23 5.45 18.66
N LEU A 392 -17.37 5.10 18.04
CA LEU A 392 -17.69 5.56 16.68
C LEU A 392 -17.93 7.08 16.64
N SER A 393 -18.57 7.63 17.67
CA SER A 393 -18.75 9.08 17.82
C SER A 393 -17.41 9.79 17.95
N LEU A 394 -16.50 9.28 18.80
CA LEU A 394 -15.15 9.81 18.96
C LEU A 394 -14.35 9.75 17.65
N ILE A 395 -14.37 8.60 16.95
CA ILE A 395 -13.69 8.43 15.65
C ILE A 395 -14.15 9.49 14.67
N LYS A 396 -15.46 9.69 14.55
CA LYS A 396 -16.04 10.70 13.67
C LYS A 396 -15.57 12.10 14.04
N GLU A 397 -15.72 12.49 15.31
CA GLU A 397 -15.35 13.84 15.76
C GLU A 397 -13.85 14.11 15.61
N LEU A 398 -12.98 13.13 15.87
CA LEU A 398 -11.53 13.23 15.61
C LEU A 398 -11.21 13.52 14.13
N LYS A 399 -11.98 12.94 13.19
CA LYS A 399 -11.83 13.25 11.75
C LYS A 399 -12.30 14.67 11.46
N ASP A 400 -13.46 15.05 11.99
CA ASP A 400 -14.08 16.35 11.75
C ASP A 400 -13.17 17.51 12.23
N ILE A 401 -12.43 17.32 13.33
CA ILE A 401 -11.48 18.32 13.87
C ILE A 401 -10.05 18.20 13.32
N ASN A 402 -9.84 17.40 12.28
CA ASN A 402 -8.53 17.19 11.64
C ASN A 402 -7.44 16.63 12.59
N LEU A 403 -7.82 15.69 13.47
CA LEU A 403 -6.91 14.81 14.23
C LEU A 403 -6.92 13.41 13.63
N TYR A 404 -6.68 13.35 12.32
CA TYR A 404 -6.89 12.16 11.51
C TYR A 404 -6.06 10.95 11.97
N LYS A 405 -4.81 11.14 12.39
CA LYS A 405 -3.96 10.04 12.90
C LYS A 405 -4.63 9.28 14.03
N TRP A 406 -5.23 10.00 14.97
CA TRP A 406 -5.93 9.41 16.09
C TRP A 406 -7.22 8.74 15.68
N ALA A 407 -8.02 9.38 14.81
CA ALA A 407 -9.20 8.74 14.25
C ALA A 407 -8.86 7.41 13.56
N TYR A 408 -7.78 7.37 12.79
CA TYR A 408 -7.32 6.16 12.10
C TYR A 408 -6.87 5.07 13.07
N ILE A 409 -6.09 5.43 14.10
CA ILE A 409 -5.67 4.50 15.16
C ILE A 409 -6.88 3.91 15.90
N GLU A 410 -7.80 4.76 16.35
CA GLU A 410 -9.04 4.34 17.02
C GLU A 410 -9.89 3.45 16.10
N SER A 411 -9.99 3.78 14.81
CA SER A 411 -10.73 2.99 13.82
C SER A 411 -10.16 1.58 13.66
N ARG A 412 -8.84 1.44 13.52
CA ARG A 412 -8.19 0.12 13.40
C ARG A 412 -8.38 -0.69 14.67
N TYR A 413 -8.19 -0.06 15.83
CA TYR A 413 -8.32 -0.71 17.12
C TYR A 413 -9.76 -1.19 17.36
N TYR A 414 -10.74 -0.31 17.15
CA TYR A 414 -12.16 -0.64 17.24
C TYR A 414 -12.53 -1.84 16.36
N LEU A 415 -12.09 -1.84 15.09
CA LEU A 415 -12.36 -2.95 14.18
C LEU A 415 -11.77 -4.26 14.69
N LYS A 416 -10.53 -4.23 15.17
CA LYS A 416 -9.83 -5.43 15.66
C LYS A 416 -10.48 -6.00 16.91
N LYS A 417 -11.04 -5.15 17.78
CA LYS A 417 -11.67 -5.59 19.04
C LYS A 417 -13.12 -6.02 18.89
N THR A 418 -13.86 -5.41 17.97
CA THR A 418 -15.31 -5.63 17.85
C THR A 418 -15.69 -6.48 16.64
N GLY A 419 -14.88 -6.46 15.57
CA GLY A 419 -15.28 -6.98 14.27
C GLY A 419 -16.42 -6.21 13.61
N ASP A 420 -16.85 -5.07 14.16
CA ASP A 420 -18.02 -4.30 13.70
C ASP A 420 -17.69 -3.45 12.47
N LEU A 421 -17.52 -4.16 11.36
CA LEU A 421 -17.19 -3.59 10.07
C LEU A 421 -18.30 -2.66 9.54
N LYS A 422 -19.57 -3.06 9.75
CA LYS A 422 -20.74 -2.37 9.21
C LYS A 422 -20.86 -0.97 9.82
N ASN A 423 -20.73 -0.84 11.13
CA ASN A 423 -20.88 0.47 11.76
C ASN A 423 -19.63 1.33 11.57
N LEU A 424 -18.43 0.73 11.59
CA LEU A 424 -17.20 1.47 11.33
C LEU A 424 -17.18 2.11 9.94
N TYR A 425 -17.72 1.44 8.91
CA TYR A 425 -17.77 1.96 7.56
C TYR A 425 -18.44 3.35 7.50
N SER A 426 -19.43 3.62 8.35
CA SER A 426 -20.17 4.89 8.36
C SER A 426 -19.35 6.10 8.83
N VAL A 427 -18.23 5.88 9.54
CA VAL A 427 -17.38 6.95 10.09
C VAL A 427 -15.93 6.88 9.58
N SER A 428 -15.47 5.69 9.20
CA SER A 428 -14.12 5.40 8.73
C SER A 428 -14.13 4.40 7.56
N PRO A 429 -14.78 4.75 6.42
CA PRO A 429 -14.88 3.84 5.28
C PRO A 429 -13.51 3.41 4.74
N GLU A 430 -12.50 4.27 4.81
CA GLU A 430 -11.13 3.99 4.40
C GLU A 430 -10.45 2.86 5.20
N VAL A 431 -10.88 2.63 6.45
CA VAL A 431 -10.40 1.51 7.27
C VAL A 431 -11.25 0.27 7.00
N ALA A 432 -12.57 0.44 6.97
CA ALA A 432 -13.52 -0.65 6.77
C ALA A 432 -13.35 -1.33 5.41
N VAL A 433 -13.21 -0.57 4.32
CA VAL A 433 -13.12 -1.09 2.95
C VAL A 433 -12.00 -2.10 2.73
N ARG A 434 -10.97 -2.06 3.57
CA ARG A 434 -9.83 -2.98 3.54
C ARG A 434 -10.19 -4.41 3.95
N GLN A 435 -11.33 -4.62 4.59
CA GLN A 435 -11.87 -5.93 4.94
C GLN A 435 -12.95 -6.43 3.97
N LEU A 436 -13.37 -5.60 3.01
CA LEU A 436 -14.40 -5.96 2.05
C LEU A 436 -13.81 -6.67 0.82
N PRO A 437 -14.58 -7.57 0.15
CA PRO A 437 -14.20 -8.11 -1.14
C PRO A 437 -14.01 -6.99 -2.17
N LYS A 438 -12.89 -7.02 -2.92
CA LYS A 438 -12.51 -5.93 -3.85
C LYS A 438 -13.42 -5.80 -5.07
N ASP A 439 -14.25 -6.82 -5.33
CA ASP A 439 -15.20 -6.98 -6.43
C ASP A 439 -16.65 -6.61 -6.03
N LYS A 440 -16.80 -5.77 -5.00
CA LYS A 440 -18.09 -5.29 -4.49
C LYS A 440 -18.20 -3.77 -4.58
N ILE A 441 -19.42 -3.24 -4.72
CA ILE A 441 -19.62 -1.81 -5.02
C ILE A 441 -19.28 -0.97 -3.79
N GLU A 442 -19.51 -1.53 -2.61
CA GLU A 442 -19.13 -1.04 -1.29
C GLU A 442 -17.61 -0.86 -1.15
N SER A 443 -16.82 -1.42 -2.07
CA SER A 443 -15.37 -1.26 -2.14
C SER A 443 -14.89 -0.04 -2.94
N PHE A 444 -15.80 0.90 -3.22
CA PHE A 444 -15.53 2.18 -3.89
C PHE A 444 -16.04 3.39 -3.08
N PRO A 445 -15.68 3.50 -1.78
CA PRO A 445 -16.10 4.66 -0.98
C PRO A 445 -15.39 5.95 -1.42
N LYS A 446 -15.99 7.09 -1.08
CA LYS A 446 -15.34 8.41 -1.13
C LYS A 446 -15.03 8.98 0.28
N PRO A 447 -14.05 8.41 1.03
CA PRO A 447 -13.82 8.73 2.45
C PRO A 447 -13.22 10.12 2.73
N PHE A 448 -12.74 10.83 1.72
CA PHE A 448 -11.98 12.08 1.86
C PHE A 448 -12.67 13.26 1.16
N ASN A 449 -12.35 14.48 1.59
CA ASN A 449 -12.83 15.67 0.89
C ASN A 449 -11.90 16.01 -0.28
N VAL A 450 -12.30 15.65 -1.50
CA VAL A 450 -11.64 16.13 -2.73
C VAL A 450 -12.31 17.43 -3.16
N LYS A 451 -11.55 18.53 -3.12
CA LYS A 451 -12.05 19.88 -3.43
C LYS A 451 -12.36 20.09 -4.92
N ASP A 452 -11.55 19.48 -5.79
CA ASP A 452 -11.69 19.53 -7.24
C ASP A 452 -12.70 18.48 -7.71
N LYS A 453 -13.94 18.91 -8.00
CA LYS A 453 -15.03 18.01 -8.38
C LYS A 453 -14.90 17.44 -9.78
N ASP A 454 -14.19 18.12 -10.68
CA ASP A 454 -13.96 17.63 -12.04
C ASP A 454 -12.95 16.47 -12.04
N MET A 455 -11.95 16.53 -11.14
CA MET A 455 -10.94 15.48 -10.97
C MET A 455 -11.29 14.42 -9.92
N GLU A 456 -12.37 14.59 -9.15
CA GLU A 456 -12.69 13.75 -7.99
C GLU A 456 -12.65 12.24 -8.31
N ASN A 457 -13.35 11.82 -9.36
CA ASN A 457 -13.43 10.40 -9.73
C ASN A 457 -12.07 9.85 -10.19
N LEU A 458 -11.24 10.66 -10.85
CA LEU A 458 -9.89 10.26 -11.25
C LEU A 458 -8.97 10.14 -10.03
N ILE A 459 -9.00 11.11 -9.12
CA ILE A 459 -8.24 11.08 -7.88
C ILE A 459 -8.58 9.83 -7.07
N TYR A 460 -9.88 9.53 -6.91
CA TYR A 460 -10.30 8.31 -6.22
C TYR A 460 -9.90 7.02 -6.94
N SER A 461 -9.92 7.01 -8.27
CA SER A 461 -9.48 5.86 -9.06
C SER A 461 -8.00 5.54 -8.88
N ILE A 462 -7.16 6.59 -8.82
CA ILE A 462 -5.71 6.51 -8.54
C ILE A 462 -5.50 6.11 -7.08
N MET A 463 -6.09 6.83 -6.12
CA MET A 463 -5.93 6.58 -4.69
C MET A 463 -6.31 5.15 -4.30
N ARG A 464 -7.40 4.62 -4.86
CA ARG A 464 -7.81 3.23 -4.66
C ARG A 464 -6.74 2.26 -5.14
N GLN A 465 -6.14 2.51 -6.29
CA GLN A 465 -5.11 1.63 -6.86
C GLN A 465 -3.76 1.76 -6.14
N GLU A 466 -3.42 2.95 -5.67
CA GLU A 466 -2.14 3.27 -5.04
C GLU A 466 -2.05 2.79 -3.58
N SER A 467 -3.00 3.21 -2.74
CA SER A 467 -2.94 2.97 -1.29
C SER A 467 -4.12 2.16 -0.76
N TYR A 468 -5.16 1.95 -1.59
CA TYR A 468 -6.46 1.46 -1.14
C TYR A 468 -6.94 2.25 0.08
N PHE A 469 -6.83 3.58 -0.04
CA PHE A 469 -7.23 4.60 0.94
C PHE A 469 -6.43 4.58 2.26
N ASN A 470 -5.27 3.92 2.30
CA ASN A 470 -4.41 3.95 3.49
C ASN A 470 -3.50 5.20 3.48
N PRO A 471 -3.73 6.19 4.35
CA PRO A 471 -2.92 7.42 4.37
C PRO A 471 -1.52 7.19 4.89
N TYR A 472 -1.28 6.08 5.59
CA TYR A 472 0.04 5.69 6.10
C TYR A 472 0.69 4.57 5.27
N ALA A 473 0.28 4.42 4.00
CA ALA A 473 0.91 3.47 3.11
C ALA A 473 2.34 3.88 2.77
N ILE A 474 3.26 2.93 2.87
CA ILE A 474 4.64 3.04 2.39
C ILE A 474 4.92 1.87 1.46
N SER A 475 5.14 2.14 0.17
CA SER A 475 5.45 1.09 -0.80
C SER A 475 6.87 0.54 -0.61
N ARG A 476 7.14 -0.56 -1.30
CA ARG A 476 8.51 -1.12 -1.38
C ARG A 476 9.51 -0.14 -2.03
N SER A 477 9.05 0.74 -2.92
CA SER A 477 9.85 1.80 -3.56
C SER A 477 9.88 3.10 -2.76
N ASN A 478 9.45 3.08 -1.49
CA ASN A 478 9.31 4.24 -0.60
C ASN A 478 8.34 5.29 -1.12
N ALA A 479 7.30 4.89 -1.86
CA ALA A 479 6.19 5.77 -2.19
C ALA A 479 5.29 5.93 -0.95
N ILE A 480 4.85 7.15 -0.65
CA ILE A 480 4.27 7.51 0.66
C ILE A 480 2.88 8.12 0.49
N GLY A 481 1.96 7.77 1.40
CA GLY A 481 0.69 8.45 1.54
C GLY A 481 -0.44 7.89 0.67
N LEU A 482 -1.59 8.56 0.67
CA LEU A 482 -2.77 8.17 -0.10
C LEU A 482 -2.49 8.04 -1.60
N MET A 483 -1.73 8.99 -2.13
CA MET A 483 -1.43 9.13 -3.55
C MET A 483 -0.06 8.53 -3.92
N GLN A 484 0.61 7.85 -2.97
CA GLN A 484 1.88 7.14 -3.15
C GLN A 484 2.95 7.97 -3.89
N PHE A 485 3.33 9.10 -3.31
CA PHE A 485 4.42 9.92 -3.86
C PHE A 485 5.78 9.36 -3.46
N ILE A 486 6.66 9.15 -4.45
CA ILE A 486 8.09 8.92 -4.19
C ILE A 486 8.73 10.25 -3.73
N PRO A 487 9.70 10.25 -2.80
CA PRO A 487 10.24 11.49 -2.22
C PRO A 487 10.78 12.51 -3.23
N SER A 488 11.38 12.06 -4.33
CA SER A 488 11.86 12.94 -5.40
C SER A 488 10.71 13.69 -6.08
N THR A 489 9.63 13.00 -6.42
CA THR A 489 8.43 13.58 -7.04
C THR A 489 7.71 14.50 -6.06
N ALA A 490 7.59 14.11 -4.78
CA ALA A 490 7.00 14.95 -3.75
C ALA A 490 7.76 16.27 -3.59
N LYS A 491 9.11 16.21 -3.55
CA LYS A 491 9.96 17.40 -3.44
C LYS A 491 9.81 18.32 -4.66
N TRP A 492 9.77 17.76 -5.86
CA TRP A 492 9.55 18.53 -7.09
C TRP A 492 8.18 19.20 -7.10
N MET A 493 7.11 18.49 -6.71
CA MET A 493 5.77 19.06 -6.60
C MET A 493 5.68 20.13 -5.51
N ALA A 494 6.33 19.94 -4.37
CA ALA A 494 6.37 20.92 -3.29
C ALA A 494 6.96 22.26 -3.77
N GLN A 495 8.03 22.21 -4.57
CA GLN A 495 8.62 23.41 -5.20
C GLN A 495 7.64 24.08 -6.16
N LYS A 496 6.94 23.30 -7.00
CA LYS A 496 5.91 23.82 -7.94
C LYS A 496 4.73 24.46 -7.22
N LEU A 497 4.36 23.94 -6.06
CA LEU A 497 3.28 24.43 -5.20
C LEU A 497 3.71 25.57 -4.24
N GLY A 498 4.98 25.98 -4.28
CA GLY A 498 5.47 27.12 -3.50
C GLY A 498 5.80 26.83 -2.03
N TYR A 499 5.97 25.56 -1.64
CA TYR A 499 6.40 25.21 -0.28
C TYR A 499 7.84 25.67 -0.04
N LYS A 500 8.06 26.55 0.95
CA LYS A 500 9.39 27.02 1.36
C LYS A 500 10.19 25.96 2.11
N GLN A 501 9.50 25.19 2.95
CA GLN A 501 10.03 24.04 3.67
C GLN A 501 9.09 22.86 3.40
N PHE A 502 9.67 21.72 3.04
CA PHE A 502 8.93 20.50 2.73
C PHE A 502 9.50 19.34 3.53
N ASP A 503 8.64 18.75 4.36
CA ASP A 503 8.92 17.49 5.03
C ASP A 503 8.14 16.37 4.33
N ILE A 504 8.80 15.25 4.06
CA ILE A 504 8.18 14.11 3.39
C ILE A 504 6.99 13.54 4.19
N THR A 505 6.99 13.70 5.52
CA THR A 505 5.91 13.27 6.40
C THR A 505 4.58 13.98 6.11
N TYR A 506 4.60 15.13 5.43
CA TYR A 506 3.38 15.80 4.98
C TYR A 506 2.54 14.93 4.03
N MET A 507 3.15 13.95 3.35
CA MET A 507 2.44 13.01 2.51
C MET A 507 1.55 12.03 3.28
N PHE A 508 1.74 11.90 4.60
CA PHE A 508 0.83 11.13 5.47
C PHE A 508 -0.44 11.91 5.83
N GLU A 509 -0.48 13.22 5.61
CA GLU A 509 -1.66 14.04 5.81
C GLU A 509 -2.59 13.91 4.58
N PRO A 510 -3.82 13.37 4.74
CA PRO A 510 -4.71 13.10 3.62
C PRO A 510 -4.92 14.28 2.67
N GLU A 511 -5.20 15.47 3.22
CA GLU A 511 -5.47 16.67 2.43
C GLU A 511 -4.28 17.10 1.57
N ILE A 512 -3.06 17.06 2.14
CA ILE A 512 -1.84 17.43 1.42
C ILE A 512 -1.51 16.38 0.35
N SER A 513 -1.62 15.09 0.69
CA SER A 513 -1.40 13.99 -0.27
C SER A 513 -2.31 14.09 -1.48
N ILE A 514 -3.61 14.38 -1.26
CA ILE A 514 -4.62 14.57 -2.30
C ILE A 514 -4.30 15.79 -3.16
N GLU A 515 -3.95 16.92 -2.55
CA GLU A 515 -3.64 18.15 -3.30
C GLU A 515 -2.40 18.00 -4.18
N PHE A 516 -1.36 17.32 -3.67
CA PHE A 516 -0.18 16.99 -4.47
C PHE A 516 -0.56 16.06 -5.63
N GLY A 517 -1.41 15.06 -5.37
CA GLY A 517 -1.94 14.13 -6.38
C GLY A 517 -2.70 14.86 -7.49
N ARG A 518 -3.62 15.75 -7.12
CA ARG A 518 -4.39 16.60 -8.03
C ARG A 518 -3.46 17.44 -8.91
N ALA A 519 -2.49 18.14 -8.30
CA ALA A 519 -1.57 19.01 -9.01
C ALA A 519 -0.68 18.22 -9.99
N TYR A 520 -0.18 17.04 -9.58
CA TYR A 520 0.61 16.19 -10.47
C TYR A 520 -0.21 15.60 -11.62
N LEU A 521 -1.43 15.13 -11.34
CA LEU A 521 -2.36 14.68 -12.39
C LEU A 521 -2.70 15.80 -13.37
N SER A 522 -2.91 17.04 -12.90
CA SER A 522 -3.13 18.20 -13.76
C SER A 522 -1.95 18.46 -14.69
N HIS A 523 -0.73 18.34 -14.17
CA HIS A 523 0.49 18.44 -14.98
C HIS A 523 0.52 17.37 -16.08
N LEU A 524 0.24 16.11 -15.74
CA LEU A 524 0.23 15.00 -16.69
C LEU A 524 -0.90 15.13 -17.73
N ILE A 525 -2.09 15.56 -17.33
CA ILE A 525 -3.23 15.80 -18.23
C ILE A 525 -2.85 16.82 -19.30
N ASN A 526 -2.25 17.94 -18.89
CA ASN A 526 -1.77 18.96 -19.83
C ASN A 526 -0.66 18.42 -20.73
N LEU A 527 0.20 17.55 -20.20
CA LEU A 527 1.34 17.03 -20.94
C LEU A 527 0.97 16.02 -22.03
N PHE A 528 -0.16 15.32 -21.88
CA PHE A 528 -0.63 14.29 -22.80
C PHE A 528 -1.98 14.65 -23.43
N ASP A 529 -2.29 15.95 -23.54
CA ASP A 529 -3.49 16.48 -24.19
C ASP A 529 -4.81 15.81 -23.74
N GLY A 530 -4.90 15.49 -22.44
CA GLY A 530 -6.06 14.83 -21.86
C GLY A 530 -6.17 13.31 -22.10
N ASN A 531 -5.19 12.68 -22.75
CA ASN A 531 -5.19 11.24 -22.95
C ASN A 531 -4.98 10.47 -21.65
N LEU A 532 -6.07 9.98 -21.05
CA LEU A 532 -6.04 9.35 -19.73
C LEU A 532 -5.22 8.06 -19.67
N ILE A 533 -5.04 7.32 -20.78
CA ILE A 533 -4.15 6.13 -20.79
C ILE A 533 -2.72 6.58 -20.50
N TYR A 534 -2.23 7.60 -21.21
CA TYR A 534 -0.86 8.09 -21.05
C TYR A 534 -0.65 8.81 -19.72
N VAL A 535 -1.66 9.55 -19.25
CA VAL A 535 -1.65 10.19 -17.92
C VAL A 535 -1.48 9.14 -16.82
N VAL A 536 -2.34 8.12 -16.81
CA VAL A 536 -2.33 7.07 -15.78
C VAL A 536 -1.05 6.24 -15.87
N ALA A 537 -0.60 5.92 -17.09
CA ALA A 537 0.66 5.23 -17.29
C ALA A 537 1.85 6.05 -16.77
N SER A 538 1.84 7.37 -17.00
CA SER A 538 2.91 8.28 -16.56
C SER A 538 2.90 8.51 -15.05
N TYR A 539 1.73 8.44 -14.41
CA TYR A 539 1.64 8.48 -12.96
C TYR A 539 2.42 7.30 -12.34
N ASN A 540 2.23 6.09 -12.88
CA ASN A 540 2.87 4.87 -12.38
C ASN A 540 4.32 4.68 -12.85
N ALA A 541 4.60 4.86 -14.14
CA ALA A 541 5.90 4.58 -14.75
C ALA A 541 6.80 5.81 -14.89
N GLY A 542 6.29 7.01 -14.63
CA GLY A 542 6.97 8.27 -14.90
C GLY A 542 6.81 8.73 -16.36
N GLU A 543 6.52 10.02 -16.53
CA GLU A 543 6.28 10.67 -17.82
C GLU A 543 7.43 10.49 -18.85
N GLY A 544 8.69 10.43 -18.38
CA GLY A 544 9.84 10.25 -19.27
C GLY A 544 9.88 8.87 -19.93
N ASN A 545 9.40 7.84 -19.24
CA ASN A 545 9.32 6.49 -19.78
C ASN A 545 8.22 6.39 -20.84
N VAL A 546 7.05 6.98 -20.57
CA VAL A 546 5.93 7.03 -21.51
C VAL A 546 6.28 7.84 -22.76
N LYS A 547 6.84 9.04 -22.61
CA LYS A 547 7.30 9.87 -23.75
C LYS A 547 8.31 9.15 -24.62
N ARG A 548 9.33 8.55 -24.02
CA ARG A 548 10.35 7.82 -24.77
C ARG A 548 9.74 6.66 -25.54
N PHE A 549 8.80 5.93 -24.94
CA PHE A 549 8.09 4.86 -25.62
C PHE A 549 7.27 5.38 -26.80
N LEU A 550 6.43 6.41 -26.60
CA LEU A 550 5.62 7.00 -27.66
C LEU A 550 6.46 7.57 -28.81
N ASN A 551 7.64 8.12 -28.52
CA ASN A 551 8.56 8.61 -29.55
C ASN A 551 9.26 7.48 -30.34
N SER A 552 9.33 6.27 -29.77
CA SER A 552 10.01 5.11 -30.36
C SER A 552 9.06 4.12 -31.06
N GLU A 553 7.76 4.32 -30.92
CA GLU A 553 6.73 3.42 -31.42
C GLU A 553 5.67 4.20 -32.20
N ASN A 554 5.17 3.61 -33.29
CA ASN A 554 4.08 4.20 -34.06
C ASN A 554 2.71 3.83 -33.45
N ILE A 555 2.42 4.37 -32.27
CA ILE A 555 1.13 4.20 -31.58
C ILE A 555 0.11 5.14 -32.22
N THR A 556 -0.87 4.57 -32.90
CA THR A 556 -1.95 5.31 -33.58
C THR A 556 -3.25 5.29 -32.80
N ASP A 557 -3.43 4.29 -31.94
CA ASP A 557 -4.57 4.19 -31.03
C ASP A 557 -4.04 4.03 -29.59
N PRO A 558 -4.50 4.84 -28.62
CA PRO A 558 -4.02 4.75 -27.24
C PRO A 558 -4.18 3.36 -26.62
N VAL A 559 -5.12 2.52 -27.09
CA VAL A 559 -5.26 1.14 -26.58
C VAL A 559 -4.10 0.25 -27.03
N GLU A 560 -3.42 0.54 -28.15
CA GLU A 560 -2.21 -0.18 -28.55
C GLU A 560 -1.10 -0.04 -27.48
N PHE A 561 -0.98 1.15 -26.88
CA PHE A 561 -0.03 1.39 -25.79
C PHE A 561 -0.25 0.42 -24.62
N VAL A 562 -1.51 0.12 -24.30
CA VAL A 562 -1.89 -0.73 -23.15
C VAL A 562 -1.39 -2.16 -23.30
N GLU A 563 -1.12 -2.66 -24.51
CA GLU A 563 -0.54 -4.00 -24.72
C GLU A 563 0.94 -3.95 -25.10
N PHE A 564 1.43 -2.87 -25.70
CA PHE A 564 2.83 -2.77 -26.17
C PHE A 564 3.80 -2.14 -25.17
N PHE A 565 3.32 -1.40 -24.17
CA PHE A 565 4.20 -0.79 -23.18
C PHE A 565 4.91 -1.89 -22.37
N PRO A 566 6.26 -1.89 -22.26
CA PRO A 566 7.01 -3.04 -21.77
C PRO A 566 6.78 -3.37 -20.29
N TYR A 567 6.30 -2.42 -19.48
CA TYR A 567 6.09 -2.65 -18.05
C TYR A 567 4.71 -3.26 -17.80
N ALA A 568 4.67 -4.56 -17.50
CA ALA A 568 3.44 -5.29 -17.20
C ALA A 568 2.65 -4.68 -16.04
N GLU A 569 3.35 -4.25 -14.98
CA GLU A 569 2.74 -3.54 -13.85
C GLU A 569 1.97 -2.29 -14.31
N THR A 570 2.55 -1.50 -15.20
CA THR A 570 1.92 -0.29 -15.72
C THR A 570 0.74 -0.59 -16.64
N ARG A 571 0.84 -1.62 -17.50
CA ARG A 571 -0.28 -2.08 -18.34
C ARG A 571 -1.49 -2.45 -17.49
N ASP A 572 -1.25 -3.24 -16.44
CA ASP A 572 -2.29 -3.65 -15.48
C ASP A 572 -2.82 -2.47 -14.66
N TYR A 573 -1.94 -1.56 -14.24
CA TYR A 573 -2.30 -0.36 -13.50
C TYR A 573 -3.26 0.52 -14.31
N VAL A 574 -2.96 0.78 -15.59
CA VAL A 574 -3.83 1.54 -16.50
C VAL A 574 -5.21 0.91 -16.59
N LYS A 575 -5.29 -0.40 -16.86
CA LYS A 575 -6.56 -1.13 -16.96
C LYS A 575 -7.38 -1.01 -15.66
N LYS A 576 -6.75 -1.17 -14.50
CA LYS A 576 -7.40 -1.11 -13.19
C LYS A 576 -7.87 0.29 -12.84
N VAL A 577 -7.05 1.31 -13.04
CA VAL A 577 -7.40 2.71 -12.73
C VAL A 577 -8.52 3.18 -13.64
N LEU A 578 -8.46 2.93 -14.95
CA LEU A 578 -9.51 3.37 -15.86
C LEU A 578 -10.83 2.63 -15.64
N LYS A 579 -10.77 1.34 -15.25
CA LYS A 579 -11.94 0.63 -14.72
C LYS A 579 -12.48 1.27 -13.45
N ASN A 580 -11.63 1.58 -12.47
CA ASN A 580 -12.05 2.26 -11.25
C ASN A 580 -12.69 3.63 -11.56
N LEU A 581 -12.11 4.41 -12.48
CA LEU A 581 -12.62 5.70 -12.92
C LEU A 581 -14.03 5.55 -13.51
N TYR A 582 -14.22 4.55 -14.37
CA TYR A 582 -15.54 4.26 -14.93
C TYR A 582 -16.55 3.88 -13.85
N ILE A 583 -16.15 3.08 -12.85
CA ILE A 583 -17.01 2.75 -11.71
C ILE A 583 -17.37 4.03 -10.94
N TYR A 584 -16.40 4.84 -10.54
CA TYR A 584 -16.66 6.09 -9.80
C TYR A 584 -17.55 7.10 -10.54
N LYS A 585 -17.46 7.15 -11.88
CA LYS A 585 -18.34 7.99 -12.70
C LYS A 585 -19.80 7.51 -12.74
N ASN A 586 -20.03 6.22 -12.49
CA ASN A 586 -21.32 5.56 -12.66
C ASN A 586 -21.95 5.05 -11.36
N ILE A 587 -21.31 5.28 -10.21
CA ILE A 587 -21.92 5.05 -8.90
C ILE A 587 -22.47 6.35 -8.33
N GLU A 588 -23.63 6.26 -7.70
CA GLU A 588 -24.19 7.33 -6.87
C GLU A 588 -24.32 6.82 -5.44
N GLU A 589 -23.78 7.59 -4.49
CA GLU A 589 -23.87 7.37 -3.04
C GLU A 589 -25.20 7.84 -2.45
#